data_AF-A0A9N9X0Y6-F1
#
_entry.id   AF-A0A9N9X0Y6-F1
#
_cell.length_a   1.000
_cell.length_b   1.000
_cell.length_c   1.000
_cell.angle_alpha   90.00
_cell.angle_beta   90.00
_cell.angle_gamma   90.00
#
_symmetry.space_group_name_H-M   'P 1'
#
loop_
_entity.id
_entity.type
_entity.pdbx_description
1 polymer ?
#
loop_
_entity_poly.entity_id
_entity_poly.type
_entity_poly.pdbx_seq_one_letter_code
_entity_poly.pdbx_strand_id
1 'polypeptide(L)' 'MTAGNFYVNDKSTGSVVGQQPFGGARMSGTNDKAGGPHYVLRWGNPQAIKETFVPLTEIEYPYMKQ' A
#
# COMPACT_ATOMS: atom_id res chain seq x y z
N MET A 1 12.41 10.94 -12.73
CA MET A 1 12.68 11.74 -11.51
C MET A 1 14.00 11.29 -10.87
N THR A 2 14.81 12.22 -10.35
CA THR A 2 16.19 11.95 -9.87
C THR A 2 16.34 11.79 -8.35
N ALA A 3 15.35 12.18 -7.55
CA ALA A 3 15.41 12.16 -6.08
C ALA A 3 14.13 11.56 -5.47
N GLY A 4 14.27 10.88 -4.32
CA GLY A 4 13.16 10.31 -3.57
C GLY A 4 12.46 11.30 -2.63
N ASN A 5 13.19 12.31 -2.16
CA ASN A 5 12.68 13.44 -1.39
C ASN A 5 13.21 14.71 -2.06
N PHE A 6 12.30 15.64 -2.38
CA PHE A 6 12.62 16.90 -3.07
C PHE A 6 12.28 18.06 -2.16
N TYR A 7 13.17 19.05 -2.09
CA TYR A 7 13.10 20.18 -1.19
C TYR A 7 13.24 21.47 -1.99
N VAL A 8 12.47 22.50 -1.63
CA VAL A 8 12.51 23.83 -2.26
C VAL A 8 12.85 24.84 -1.17
N ASN A 9 13.94 25.59 -1.35
CA ASN A 9 14.43 26.60 -0.40
C ASN A 9 14.72 26.09 1.02
N ASP A 10 15.00 24.78 1.16
CA ASP A 10 15.36 24.14 2.41
C ASP A 10 16.48 23.12 2.18
N LYS A 11 17.21 22.76 3.24
CA LYS A 11 18.27 21.75 3.18
C LYS A 11 17.69 20.37 2.88
N SER A 12 18.46 19.51 2.22
CA SER A 12 18.03 18.15 1.81
C SER A 12 17.97 17.11 2.95
N THR A 13 18.02 17.55 4.22
CA THR A 13 18.16 16.70 5.41
C THR A 13 17.12 17.06 6.47
N GLY A 14 16.85 16.13 7.38
CA GLY A 14 15.96 16.37 8.53
C GLY A 14 14.49 16.10 8.26
N SER A 15 14.18 15.03 7.52
CA SER A 15 12.80 14.58 7.35
C SER A 15 12.15 14.21 8.68
N VAL A 16 10.91 14.64 8.88
CA VAL A 16 10.13 14.41 10.10
C VAL A 16 9.09 13.31 9.84
N VAL A 17 8.96 12.38 10.79
CA VAL A 17 7.97 11.29 10.76
C VAL A 17 6.56 11.86 10.58
N GLY A 18 5.78 11.29 9.67
CA GLY A 18 4.42 11.73 9.38
C GLY A 18 4.30 12.99 8.49
N GLN A 19 5.41 13.70 8.21
CA GLN A 19 5.39 14.88 7.35
C GLN A 19 6.10 14.66 6.01
N GLN A 20 7.34 14.16 6.03
CA GLN A 20 8.12 13.86 4.83
C GLN A 20 8.59 12.40 4.85
N PRO A 21 7.74 11.42 4.48
CA PRO A 21 8.15 10.02 4.40
C PRO A 21 9.45 9.86 3.60
N PHE A 22 10.45 9.23 4.21
CA PHE A 22 11.82 9.25 3.72
C PHE A 22 12.14 8.00 2.91
N GLY A 23 12.82 8.18 1.77
CA GLY A 23 13.27 7.07 0.93
C GLY A 23 13.42 7.49 -0.53
N GLY A 24 14.22 6.73 -1.28
CA GLY A 24 14.43 6.89 -2.71
C GLY A 24 14.63 5.56 -3.42
N ALA A 25 14.50 5.59 -4.75
CA ALA A 25 14.65 4.43 -5.63
C ALA A 25 16.06 4.38 -6.27
N ARG A 26 16.26 3.51 -7.26
CA ARG A 26 17.56 3.26 -7.94
C ARG A 26 18.58 2.67 -6.97
N MET A 27 19.85 3.07 -7.04
CA MET A 27 20.89 2.61 -6.11
C MET A 27 20.67 3.08 -4.65
N SER A 28 19.65 3.91 -4.38
CA SER A 28 19.29 4.34 -3.02
C SER A 28 18.37 3.36 -2.28
N GLY A 29 17.85 2.31 -2.94
CA GLY A 29 17.04 1.26 -2.31
C GLY A 29 15.63 1.09 -2.90
N THR A 30 14.73 0.50 -2.09
CA THR A 30 13.39 0.03 -2.49
C THR A 30 12.29 1.10 -2.40
N ASN A 31 12.56 2.24 -1.77
CA ASN A 31 11.62 3.34 -1.60
C ASN A 31 10.30 2.97 -0.87
N ASP A 32 10.38 2.15 0.18
CA ASP A 32 9.20 1.78 0.99
C ASP A 32 8.65 2.92 1.89
N LYS A 33 9.31 4.09 1.86
CA LYS A 33 8.89 5.34 2.54
C LYS A 33 8.66 5.20 4.05
N ALA A 34 9.70 4.79 4.77
CA ALA A 34 9.72 4.76 6.22
C ALA A 34 9.31 6.12 6.83
N GLY A 35 8.53 6.07 7.91
CA GLY A 35 7.91 7.26 8.52
C GLY A 35 6.61 7.73 7.85
N GLY A 36 6.18 7.11 6.75
CA GLY A 36 4.86 7.29 6.15
C GLY A 36 3.87 6.15 6.48
N PRO A 37 2.58 6.31 6.18
CA PRO A 37 1.52 5.38 6.59
C PRO A 37 1.64 3.99 5.94
N HIS A 38 2.28 3.89 4.77
CA HIS A 38 2.36 2.65 4.01
C HIS A 38 3.54 1.75 4.39
N TYR A 39 4.53 2.26 5.14
CA TYR A 39 5.75 1.48 5.44
C TYR A 39 5.43 0.17 6.17
N VAL A 40 4.44 0.20 7.07
CA VAL A 40 4.02 -0.98 7.84
C VAL A 40 3.42 -2.09 6.98
N LEU A 41 2.88 -1.75 5.79
CA LEU A 41 2.29 -2.75 4.88
C LEU A 41 3.34 -3.73 4.34
N ARG A 42 4.63 -3.39 4.38
CA ARG A 42 5.71 -4.30 3.97
C ARG A 42 5.87 -5.49 4.91
N TRP A 43 5.39 -5.37 6.15
CA TRP A 43 5.58 -6.36 7.20
C TRP A 43 4.29 -7.11 7.56
N GLY A 44 3.18 -6.77 6.90
CA GLY A 44 1.90 -7.46 7.07
C GLY A 44 1.60 -8.38 5.89
N ASN A 45 0.94 -9.52 6.16
CA ASN A 45 0.32 -10.36 5.14
C ASN A 45 -1.20 -10.38 5.39
N PRO A 46 -1.98 -9.47 4.77
CA PRO A 46 -3.40 -9.33 5.05
C PRO A 46 -4.18 -10.55 4.53
N GLN A 47 -5.11 -11.05 5.34
CA GLN A 47 -6.07 -12.09 4.96
C GLN A 47 -7.49 -11.54 4.98
N ALA A 48 -8.19 -11.63 3.84
CA ALA A 48 -9.61 -11.31 3.77
C ALA A 48 -10.44 -12.54 4.11
N ILE A 49 -11.44 -12.38 4.97
CA ILE A 49 -12.36 -13.44 5.39
C ILE A 49 -13.79 -12.99 5.03
N LYS A 50 -14.52 -13.86 4.32
CA LYS A 50 -15.93 -13.65 3.95
C LYS A 50 -16.78 -14.73 4.62
N GLU A 51 -17.79 -14.30 5.35
CA GLU A 51 -18.84 -15.18 5.90
C GLU A 51 -20.14 -14.94 5.13
N THR A 52 -20.80 -16.03 4.73
CA THR A 52 -22.13 -15.98 4.09
C THR A 52 -23.12 -16.64 5.03
N PHE A 53 -24.12 -15.91 5.50
CA PHE A 53 -25.06 -16.41 6.51
C PHE A 53 -26.20 -17.25 5.93
N VAL A 54 -26.45 -17.16 4.63
CA VAL A 54 -27.52 -17.91 3.94
C VAL A 54 -26.88 -18.99 3.06
N PRO A 55 -27.24 -20.29 3.22
CA PRO A 55 -26.71 -21.36 2.38
C PRO A 55 -27.01 -21.14 0.90
N LEU A 56 -26.03 -21.47 0.05
CA LEU A 56 -26.25 -21.56 -1.39
C LEU A 56 -27.10 -22.81 -1.67
N THR A 57 -28.28 -22.62 -2.25
CA THR A 57 -29.24 -23.70 -2.50
C THR A 57 -29.17 -24.30 -3.90
N GLU A 58 -28.67 -23.53 -4.87
CA GLU A 58 -28.56 -23.94 -6.27
C GLU A 58 -27.23 -23.48 -6.89
N ILE A 59 -26.76 -24.23 -7.88
CA ILE A 59 -25.56 -23.91 -8.67
C ILE A 59 -25.88 -23.20 -9.98
N GLU A 60 -27.13 -23.33 -10.46
CA GLU A 60 -27.56 -22.79 -11.74
C GLU A 60 -27.80 -21.29 -11.66
N TYR A 61 -27.37 -20.59 -12.70
CA TYR A 61 -27.65 -19.17 -12.86
C TYR A 61 -28.93 -18.97 -13.68
N PRO A 62 -29.63 -17.83 -13.53
CA PRO A 62 -30.92 -17.59 -14.20
C PRO A 62 -30.93 -17.76 -15.73
N TYR A 63 -29.80 -17.54 -16.41
CA TYR A 63 -29.70 -17.66 -17.87
C TYR A 63 -29.66 -19.12 -18.39
N MET A 64 -29.38 -20.10 -17.52
CA MET A 64 -29.28 -21.51 -17.90
C MET A 64 -30.65 -22.20 -17.95
N LYS A 65 -31.69 -21.53 -17.44
CA LYS A 65 -33.06 -22.06 -17.32
C LYS A 65 -33.96 -21.67 -18.49
N GLN A 66 -33.43 -21.03 -19.54
CA GLN A 66 -34.13 -20.66 -20.78
C GLN A 66 -33.96 -21.72 -21.88
#